data_AF-A0A3P7Q051-F1
#
_entry.id   AF-A0A3P7Q051-F1
#
_cell.length_a   1.000
_cell.length_b   1.000
_cell.length_c   1.000
_cell.angle_alpha   90.00
_cell.angle_beta   90.00
_cell.angle_gamma   90.00
#
_symmetry.space_group_name_H-M   'P 1'
#
loop_
_entity.id
_entity.type
_entity.pdbx_description
1 polymer ?
#
loop_
_entity_poly.entity_id
_entity_poly.type
_entity_poly.pdbx_seq_one_letter_code
_entity_poly.pdbx_strand_id
1 'polypeptide(L)' 'MSSANNLFPYFDISFEKIKDELIRKVFIGPKCNITEMDLKLFLESEGFDSEKIEITKSIATYR' A
#
# COMPACT_ATOMS: atom_id res chain seq x y z
N MET A 1 -6.57 -47.84 9.80
CA MET A 1 -7.44 -46.66 10.00
C MET A 1 -6.98 -45.59 9.04
N SER A 2 -7.76 -45.31 8.00
CA SER A 2 -7.43 -44.35 6.95
C SER A 2 -7.58 -42.93 7.49
N SER A 3 -6.47 -42.20 7.56
CA SER A 3 -6.44 -40.77 7.86
C SER A 3 -7.24 -40.04 6.78
N ALA A 4 -8.46 -39.57 7.11
CA ALA A 4 -9.25 -38.77 6.20
C ALA A 4 -8.51 -37.46 5.92
N ASN A 5 -8.01 -37.29 4.69
CA ASN A 5 -7.44 -36.04 4.21
C ASN A 5 -8.59 -35.03 4.09
N ASN A 6 -8.85 -34.30 5.17
CA ASN A 6 -9.80 -33.20 5.17
C ASN A 6 -9.21 -32.04 4.35
N LEU A 7 -9.67 -31.92 3.10
CA LEU A 7 -9.36 -30.78 2.25
C LEU A 7 -10.26 -29.62 2.69
N PHE A 8 -9.70 -28.59 3.32
CA PHE A 8 -10.43 -27.38 3.66
C PHE A 8 -10.31 -26.36 2.52
N PRO A 9 -11.39 -25.67 2.13
CA PRO A 9 -11.28 -24.57 1.19
C PRO A 9 -10.43 -23.46 1.81
N TYR A 10 -9.28 -23.21 1.19
CA TYR A 10 -8.44 -22.07 1.51
C TYR A 10 -8.96 -20.87 0.72
N PHE A 11 -9.42 -19.86 1.45
CA PHE A 11 -9.69 -18.55 0.88
C PHE A 11 -8.54 -17.63 1.26
N ASP A 12 -7.78 -17.19 0.27
CA ASP A 12 -6.73 -16.21 0.49
C ASP A 12 -7.36 -14.86 0.85
N ILE A 13 -7.18 -14.44 2.10
CA ILE A 13 -7.64 -13.14 2.61
C ILE A 13 -6.48 -12.16 2.40
N SER A 14 -6.22 -11.83 1.14
CA SER A 14 -5.19 -10.86 0.75
C SER A 14 -5.83 -9.58 0.22
N PHE A 15 -5.20 -8.44 0.55
CA PHE A 15 -5.57 -7.15 -0.02
C PHE A 15 -4.94 -6.90 -1.39
N GLU A 16 -4.14 -7.85 -1.92
CA GLU A 16 -3.44 -7.70 -3.20
C GLU A 16 -4.39 -7.34 -4.34
N LYS A 17 -5.60 -7.92 -4.35
CA LYS A 17 -6.61 -7.64 -5.38
C LYS A 17 -7.17 -6.22 -5.35
N ILE A 18 -7.07 -5.54 -4.21
CA ILE A 18 -7.62 -4.19 -4.00
C ILE A 18 -6.55 -3.19 -3.54
N LYS A 19 -5.27 -3.52 -3.68
CA LYS A 19 -4.19 -2.73 -3.07
C LYS A 19 -4.16 -1.28 -3.57
N ASP A 20 -4.48 -1.06 -4.85
CA ASP A 20 -4.55 0.26 -5.47
C ASP A 20 -5.78 1.07 -5.05
N GLU A 21 -6.79 0.41 -4.47
CA GLU A 21 -7.98 1.05 -3.93
C GLU A 21 -7.85 1.32 -2.42
N LEU A 22 -6.96 0.56 -1.75
CA LEU A 22 -6.74 0.63 -0.31
C LEU A 22 -6.01 1.92 0.09
N ILE A 23 -4.97 2.29 -0.66
CA ILE A 23 -4.19 3.50 -0.40
C ILE A 23 -4.58 4.55 -1.43
N ARG A 24 -5.32 5.58 -1.00
CA ARG A 24 -5.72 6.69 -1.89
C ARG A 24 -4.88 7.95 -1.72
N LYS A 25 -4.29 8.13 -0.54
CA LYS A 25 -3.55 9.35 -0.20
C LYS A 25 -2.42 9.10 0.78
N VAL A 26 -1.26 9.69 0.51
CA VAL A 26 -0.07 9.67 1.36
C VAL A 26 0.32 11.09 1.73
N PHE A 27 0.54 11.34 3.02
CA PHE A 27 1.03 12.63 3.52
C PHE A 27 2.50 12.54 3.90
N ILE A 28 3.34 13.32 3.23
CA ILE A 28 4.75 13.47 3.55
C ILE A 28 4.89 14.49 4.68
N GLY A 29 5.58 14.13 5.77
CA GLY A 29 5.83 15.05 6.87
C GLY A 29 6.64 16.30 6.45
N PRO A 30 6.46 17.46 7.10
CA PRO A 30 7.08 18.73 6.70
C PRO A 30 8.61 18.69 6.74
N LYS A 31 9.18 17.94 7.69
CA LYS A 31 10.63 17.77 7.86
C LYS A 31 11.20 16.59 7.07
N CYS A 32 10.38 15.90 6.29
CA CYS A 32 10.84 14.78 5.49
C CYS A 32 11.58 15.29 4.24
N ASN A 33 12.74 14.71 3.96
CA ASN A 33 13.56 15.01 2.78
C ASN A 33 13.13 14.22 1.53
N ILE A 34 12.13 13.34 1.66
CA ILE A 34 11.58 12.57 0.55
C ILE A 34 10.75 13.48 -0.36
N THR A 35 10.94 13.36 -1.66
CA THR A 35 10.14 14.04 -2.68
C THR A 35 8.92 13.20 -3.07
N GLU A 36 7.96 13.82 -3.74
CA GLU A 36 6.82 13.10 -4.30
C GLU A 36 7.26 12.01 -5.27
N MET A 37 8.24 12.30 -6.13
CA MET A 37 8.76 11.38 -7.14
C MET A 37 9.40 10.14 -6.51
N ASP A 38 10.17 10.31 -5.43
CA ASP A 38 10.78 9.18 -4.72
C ASP A 38 9.71 8.20 -4.22
N LEU A 39 8.61 8.73 -3.70
CA LEU A 39 7.48 7.95 -3.21
C LEU A 39 6.72 7.26 -4.35
N LYS A 40 6.53 7.93 -5.49
CA LYS A 40 5.92 7.32 -6.68
C LYS A 40 6.74 6.13 -7.16
N LEU A 41 8.05 6.31 -7.35
CA LEU A 41 8.96 5.25 -7.79
C LEU A 41 8.97 4.06 -6.82
N PHE A 42 8.98 4.34 -5.51
CA PHE A 42 8.88 3.29 -4.50
C PHE A 42 7.56 2.53 -4.60
N LEU A 43 6.43 3.23 -4.71
CA LEU A 43 5.10 2.60 -4.84
C LEU A 43 4.99 1.73 -6.10
N GLU A 44 5.50 2.21 -7.24
CA GLU A 44 5.58 1.42 -8.47
C GLU A 44 6.44 0.16 -8.29
N SER A 45 7.56 0.26 -7.57
CA SER A 45 8.43 -0.91 -7.29
C SER A 45 7.77 -1.97 -6.41
N GLU A 46 6.84 -1.56 -5.54
CA GLU A 46 5.97 -2.45 -4.74
C GLU A 46 4.70 -2.89 -5.52
N GLY A 47 4.62 -2.49 -6.80
CA GLY A 47 3.58 -2.83 -7.76
C GLY A 47 2.27 -2.07 -7.58
N PHE A 48 2.25 -0.97 -6.82
CA PHE A 48 1.09 -0.08 -6.75
C PHE A 48 1.02 0.81 -7.99
N ASP A 49 -0.20 1.18 -8.39
CA ASP A 49 -0.42 2.22 -9.40
C ASP A 49 -0.28 3.60 -8.75
N SER A 50 0.91 4.21 -8.83
CA SER A 50 1.19 5.50 -8.17
C SER A 50 0.35 6.65 -8.70
N GLU A 51 -0.22 6.55 -9.91
CA GLU A 51 -1.09 7.59 -10.49
C GLU A 51 -2.49 7.61 -9.84
N LYS A 52 -2.86 6.54 -9.13
CA LYS A 52 -4.10 6.50 -8.33
C LYS A 52 -3.91 7.01 -6.89
N ILE A 53 -2.68 7.30 -6.49
CA ILE A 53 -2.32 7.66 -5.11
C ILE A 53 -1.95 9.15 -5.06
N GLU A 54 -2.77 9.95 -4.37
CA GLU A 54 -2.45 11.36 -4.14
C GLU A 54 -1.32 11.47 -3.10
N ILE A 55 -0.18 12.06 -3.46
CA ILE A 55 0.91 12.31 -2.53
C ILE A 55 0.97 13.81 -2.22
N THR A 56 0.91 14.18 -0.95
CA THR A 56 0.90 15.59 -0.53
C THR A 56 1.93 15.83 0.56
N LYS A 57 2.73 16.89 0.45
CA LYS A 57 3.60 17.34 1.54
C LYS A 57 2.81 18.18 2.54
N SER A 58 2.82 17.75 3.80
CA SER A 58 2.18 18.48 4.88
C SER A 58 2.93 19.79 5.13
N ILE A 59 2.17 20.88 5.17
CA ILE A 59 2.64 22.21 5.56
C ILE A 59 2.63 22.36 7.09
N ALA A 60 1.82 21.55 7.78
CA ALA A 60 1.64 21.63 9.22
C ALA A 60 2.82 20.97 9.94
N THR A 61 3.69 21.79 10.53
CA THR A 61 4.59 21.37 11.61
C THR A 61 3.76 21.18 12.87
N TYR A 62 3.89 20.02 13.52
CA TYR A 62 3.37 19.81 14.87
C TYR A 62 3.92 20.96 15.76
N ARG A 63 3.02 21.70 16.41
CA ARG A 63 3.38 22.79 17.35
C ARG A 63 3.75 22.21 18.70
#